data_AF-B7J685-F1
#
_entry.id   AF-B7J685-F1
#
_cell.length_a   1.000
_cell.length_b   1.000
_cell.length_c   1.000
_cell.angle_alpha   90.00
_cell.angle_beta   90.00
_cell.angle_gamma   90.00
#
_symmetry.space_group_name_H-M   'P 1'
#
loop_
_entity.id
_entity.type
_entity.pdbx_description
1 polymer ?
#
loop_
_entity_poly.entity_id
_entity_poly.type
_entity_poly.pdbx_seq_one_letter_code
_entity_poly.pdbx_strand_id
1 'polypeptide(L)'
;MNISKVLTGMIVALALGGCATVTPVSGQFPSVTPRQAQTGAENGKLVRWGGTLIKAQPKAQETCFTVMALPLRQDGRPYKGGEKSDEGRFIACAPGFYDPVLYAAGRELTFIGTVTGVQAEKVGGYDYPYPQLQASTVYLWPVEVPEPATRTVFINGGWYGGPWGPWGPWGPWGPWGW
;
A
#
# COMPACT_ATOMS: atom_id res chain seq x y z
N MET A 1 2.98 35.93 35.50
CA MET A 1 2.88 34.97 34.39
C MET A 1 1.41 34.61 34.24
N ASN A 2 0.76 35.09 33.18
CA ASN A 2 -0.71 35.03 33.06
C ASN A 2 -1.17 33.60 32.76
N ILE A 3 -1.70 32.93 33.79
CA ILE A 3 -2.26 31.57 33.73
C ILE A 3 -3.28 31.42 32.60
N SER A 4 -4.03 32.48 32.29
CA SER A 4 -4.97 32.54 31.17
C SER A 4 -4.31 32.34 29.81
N LYS A 5 -3.09 32.85 29.57
CA LYS A 5 -2.36 32.64 28.30
C LYS A 5 -1.84 31.20 28.15
N VAL A 6 -1.54 30.54 29.28
CA VAL A 6 -1.07 29.14 29.30
C VAL A 6 -2.23 28.19 29.01
N LEU A 7 -3.41 28.46 29.56
CA LEU A 7 -4.63 27.68 29.31
C LEU A 7 -5.10 27.78 27.85
N THR A 8 -5.05 28.96 27.23
CA THR A 8 -5.42 29.11 25.81
C THR A 8 -4.44 28.38 24.89
N GLY A 9 -3.13 28.39 25.21
CA GLY A 9 -2.12 27.66 24.42
C GLY A 9 -2.29 26.14 24.46
N MET A 10 -2.71 25.59 25.60
CA MET A 10 -2.92 24.15 25.76
C MET A 10 -4.15 23.66 24.99
N ILE A 11 -5.25 24.43 24.96
CA ILE A 11 -6.48 24.07 24.23
C ILE A 11 -6.26 24.02 22.71
N VAL A 12 -5.43 24.93 22.16
CA VAL A 12 -5.11 24.94 20.71
C VAL A 12 -4.26 23.73 20.31
N ALA A 13 -3.37 23.24 21.19
CA ALA A 13 -2.55 22.06 20.91
C ALA A 13 -3.37 20.75 20.87
N LEU A 14 -4.47 20.67 21.65
CA LEU A 14 -5.38 19.51 21.62
C LEU A 14 -6.34 19.51 20.41
N ALA A 15 -6.53 20.64 19.73
CA ALA A 15 -7.41 20.73 18.57
C ALA A 15 -6.79 20.20 17.26
N LEU A 16 -5.50 19.82 17.28
CA LEU A 16 -4.77 19.26 16.13
C LEU A 16 -4.82 17.72 16.06
N GLY A 17 -5.73 17.08 16.80
CA GLY A 17 -5.95 15.63 16.74
C GLY A 17 -6.49 15.18 15.38
N GLY A 18 -5.59 14.95 14.42
CA GLY A 18 -5.94 14.32 13.15
C GLY A 18 -6.32 12.85 13.35
N CYS A 19 -7.39 12.40 12.68
CA CYS A 19 -7.75 10.98 12.65
C CYS A 19 -6.69 10.21 11.86
N ALA A 20 -5.77 9.53 12.54
CA ALA A 20 -4.90 8.56 11.89
C ALA A 20 -5.74 7.34 11.50
N THR A 21 -5.69 6.95 10.23
CA THR A 21 -6.35 5.73 9.76
C THR A 21 -5.59 4.53 10.31
N VAL A 22 -6.14 3.88 11.34
CA VAL A 22 -5.55 2.69 11.96
C VAL A 22 -6.03 1.45 11.22
N THR A 23 -5.11 0.68 10.66
CA THR A 23 -5.42 -0.61 10.01
C THR A 23 -5.34 -1.75 11.03
N PRO A 24 -6.00 -2.89 10.79
CA PRO A 24 -5.88 -4.08 11.66
C PRO A 24 -4.44 -4.63 11.78
N VAL A 25 -3.56 -4.22 10.87
CA VAL A 25 -2.14 -4.60 10.84
C VAL A 25 -1.20 -3.48 11.30
N SER A 26 -1.76 -2.41 11.88
CA SER A 26 -0.99 -1.33 12.51
C SER A 26 -0.40 -1.80 13.84
N GLY A 27 0.76 -1.27 14.22
CA GLY A 27 1.44 -1.63 15.45
C GLY A 27 2.97 -1.59 15.32
N GLN A 28 3.65 -1.85 16.45
CA GLN A 28 5.11 -1.94 16.51
C GLN A 28 5.53 -3.42 16.47
N PHE A 29 6.45 -3.77 15.58
CA PHE A 29 6.95 -5.12 15.41
C PHE A 29 8.47 -5.08 15.22
N PRO A 30 9.19 -6.16 15.58
CA PRO A 30 10.62 -6.27 15.28
C PRO A 30 10.91 -6.08 13.80
N SER A 31 12.00 -5.38 13.46
CA SER A 31 12.45 -5.17 12.08
C SER A 31 13.21 -6.38 11.53
N VAL A 32 12.56 -7.55 11.58
CA VAL A 32 13.08 -8.81 11.07
C VAL A 32 12.53 -9.04 9.67
N THR A 33 13.39 -9.24 8.69
CA THR A 33 12.98 -9.53 7.31
C THR A 33 12.89 -11.03 7.06
N PRO A 34 12.06 -11.49 6.10
CA PRO A 34 12.06 -12.89 5.66
C PRO A 34 13.45 -13.40 5.27
N ARG A 35 14.24 -12.60 4.55
CA ARG A 35 15.62 -12.95 4.20
C ARG A 35 16.50 -13.28 5.42
N GLN A 36 16.40 -12.50 6.50
CA GLN A 36 17.14 -12.79 7.74
C GLN A 36 16.67 -14.09 8.40
N ALA A 37 15.36 -14.35 8.36
CA ALA A 37 14.75 -15.54 8.93
C ALA A 37 15.07 -16.85 8.18
N GLN A 38 15.66 -16.79 6.98
CA GLN A 38 16.04 -17.98 6.20
C GLN A 38 17.05 -18.89 6.91
N THR A 39 17.80 -18.34 7.88
CA THR A 39 18.75 -19.10 8.70
C THR A 39 18.09 -19.86 9.85
N GLY A 40 16.82 -19.59 10.14
CA GLY A 40 16.10 -20.11 11.31
C GLY A 40 16.42 -19.40 12.63
N ALA A 41 17.35 -18.43 12.65
CA ALA A 41 17.72 -17.67 13.85
C ALA A 41 16.58 -16.84 14.45
N GLU A 42 15.53 -16.60 13.66
CA GLU A 42 14.41 -15.73 13.98
C GLU A 42 13.14 -16.49 14.42
N ASN A 43 13.23 -17.82 14.56
CA ASN A 43 12.11 -18.65 15.00
C ASN A 43 11.61 -18.23 16.39
N GLY A 44 10.29 -18.29 16.58
CA GLY A 44 9.58 -17.88 17.80
C GLY A 44 9.27 -16.38 17.87
N LYS A 45 9.78 -15.55 16.95
CA LYS A 45 9.51 -14.11 16.95
C LYS A 45 8.15 -13.82 16.33
N LEU A 46 7.38 -12.96 17.00
CA LEU A 46 6.17 -12.36 16.45
C LEU A 46 6.57 -11.21 15.51
N VAL A 47 6.22 -11.31 14.24
CA VAL A 47 6.62 -10.38 13.18
C VAL A 47 5.43 -9.91 12.38
N ARG A 48 5.63 -8.81 11.64
CA ARG A 48 4.70 -8.31 10.63
C ARG A 48 5.40 -8.30 9.28
N TRP A 49 4.97 -9.19 8.39
CA TRP A 49 5.50 -9.31 7.03
C TRP A 49 4.39 -9.06 6.03
N GLY A 50 4.73 -8.60 4.85
CA GLY A 50 3.77 -8.44 3.78
C GLY A 50 4.46 -8.32 2.45
N GLY A 51 3.67 -8.20 1.39
CA GLY A 51 4.20 -8.13 0.05
C GLY A 51 3.19 -8.50 -1.00
N THR A 52 3.69 -8.98 -2.13
CA THR A 52 2.86 -9.40 -3.26
C THR A 52 2.67 -10.91 -3.23
N LEU A 53 1.41 -11.35 -3.32
CA LEU A 53 1.05 -12.76 -3.34
C LEU A 53 1.54 -13.43 -4.61
N ILE A 54 2.27 -14.53 -4.47
CA ILE A 54 2.67 -15.40 -5.59
C ILE A 54 1.60 -16.46 -5.81
N LYS A 55 1.18 -17.15 -4.74
CA LYS A 55 0.13 -18.18 -4.78
C LYS A 55 -0.53 -18.35 -3.41
N ALA A 56 -1.81 -18.66 -3.40
CA ALA A 56 -2.53 -19.19 -2.24
C ALA A 56 -2.84 -20.67 -2.50
N GLN A 57 -2.56 -21.52 -1.51
CA GLN A 57 -2.77 -22.96 -1.57
C GLN A 57 -3.62 -23.41 -0.39
N PRO A 58 -4.94 -23.57 -0.58
CA PRO A 58 -5.80 -24.17 0.43
C PRO A 58 -5.39 -25.62 0.72
N LYS A 59 -5.32 -25.96 2.00
CA LYS A 59 -5.14 -27.33 2.51
C LYS A 59 -6.38 -27.71 3.34
N ALA A 60 -6.37 -28.90 3.93
CA ALA A 60 -7.51 -29.43 4.68
C ALA A 60 -7.94 -28.56 5.89
N GLN A 61 -7.01 -27.85 6.55
CA GLN A 61 -7.27 -27.12 7.80
C GLN A 61 -6.76 -25.67 7.79
N GLU A 62 -5.98 -25.30 6.78
CA GLU A 62 -5.29 -24.02 6.69
C GLU A 62 -5.14 -23.62 5.22
N THR A 63 -4.86 -22.36 4.97
CA THR A 63 -4.42 -21.88 3.65
C THR A 63 -3.02 -21.31 3.78
N CYS A 64 -2.10 -21.78 2.93
CA CYS A 64 -0.74 -21.29 2.88
C CYS A 64 -0.54 -20.36 1.70
N PHE A 65 0.07 -19.21 1.98
CA PHE A 65 0.34 -18.13 1.04
C PHE A 65 1.84 -18.05 0.81
N THR A 66 2.27 -18.21 -0.44
CA THR A 66 3.65 -17.89 -0.81
C THR A 66 3.70 -16.43 -1.26
N VAL A 67 4.54 -15.65 -0.61
CA VAL A 67 4.57 -14.18 -0.76
C VAL A 67 5.97 -13.72 -1.11
N MET A 68 6.08 -12.81 -2.07
CA MET A 68 7.27 -12.02 -2.30
C MET A 68 7.24 -10.82 -1.35
N ALA A 69 8.14 -10.79 -0.39
CA ALA A 69 8.13 -9.82 0.69
C ALA A 69 8.56 -8.44 0.19
N LEU A 70 7.86 -7.41 0.65
CA LEU A 70 8.17 -6.02 0.39
C LEU A 70 8.26 -5.26 1.71
N PRO A 71 9.07 -4.18 1.79
CA PRO A 71 9.04 -3.26 2.92
C PRO A 71 7.62 -2.77 3.18
N LEU A 72 7.26 -2.58 4.44
CA LEU A 72 5.94 -2.10 4.83
C LEU A 72 5.98 -0.62 5.17
N ARG A 73 4.95 0.11 4.71
CA ARG A 73 4.64 1.45 5.18
C ARG A 73 4.20 1.41 6.65
N GLN A 74 4.08 2.58 7.27
CA GLN A 74 3.67 2.70 8.68
C GLN A 74 2.30 2.08 8.96
N ASP A 75 1.36 2.20 8.02
CA ASP A 75 0.03 1.57 8.04
C ASP A 75 0.05 0.05 7.79
N GLY A 76 1.24 -0.53 7.59
CA GLY A 76 1.46 -1.93 7.32
C GLY A 76 1.29 -2.32 5.85
N ARG A 77 1.03 -1.38 4.93
CA ARG A 77 0.84 -1.71 3.51
C ARG A 77 2.18 -1.97 2.81
N PRO A 78 2.28 -2.99 1.93
CA PRO A 78 3.47 -3.20 1.11
C PRO A 78 3.83 -1.98 0.26
N TYR A 79 5.10 -1.58 0.29
CA TYR A 79 5.63 -0.44 -0.47
C TYR A 79 6.34 -0.91 -1.73
N LYS A 80 5.83 -0.50 -2.90
CA LYS A 80 6.35 -0.87 -4.23
C LYS A 80 7.36 0.13 -4.81
N GLY A 81 7.60 1.27 -4.15
CA GLY A 81 8.28 2.43 -4.76
C GLY A 81 9.82 2.44 -4.74
N GLY A 82 10.51 1.32 -4.47
CA GLY A 82 11.97 1.29 -4.33
C GLY A 82 12.70 0.28 -5.22
N GLU A 83 13.88 0.64 -5.73
CA GLU A 83 14.78 -0.18 -6.58
C GLU A 83 15.27 -1.49 -5.89
N LYS A 84 15.18 -1.58 -4.56
CA LYS A 84 15.55 -2.77 -3.75
C LYS A 84 14.42 -3.16 -2.82
N SER A 85 13.25 -3.43 -3.37
CA SER A 85 12.03 -3.71 -2.61
C SER A 85 11.82 -5.20 -2.28
N ASP A 86 12.70 -6.12 -2.70
CA ASP A 86 12.56 -7.55 -2.39
C ASP A 86 13.26 -7.95 -1.08
N GLU A 87 12.49 -8.16 -0.01
CA GLU A 87 12.96 -8.63 1.30
C GLU A 87 13.05 -10.17 1.40
N GLY A 88 12.98 -10.87 0.26
CA GLY A 88 12.96 -12.32 0.14
C GLY A 88 11.54 -12.87 -0.04
N ARG A 89 11.39 -14.18 0.16
CA ARG A 89 10.10 -14.86 0.08
C ARG A 89 9.85 -15.66 1.35
N PHE A 90 8.58 -15.76 1.72
CA PHE A 90 8.13 -16.55 2.87
C PHE A 90 6.84 -17.30 2.53
N ILE A 91 6.52 -18.28 3.38
CA ILE A 91 5.24 -18.98 3.37
C ILE A 91 4.51 -18.60 4.66
N ALA A 92 3.35 -17.98 4.55
CA ALA A 92 2.47 -17.74 5.69
C ALA A 92 1.29 -18.71 5.65
N CYS A 93 1.05 -19.47 6.71
CA CYS A 93 -0.11 -20.35 6.81
C CYS A 93 -1.06 -19.83 7.87
N ALA A 94 -2.33 -19.68 7.50
CA ALA A 94 -3.40 -19.21 8.38
C ALA A 94 -4.50 -20.27 8.48
N PRO A 95 -5.12 -20.48 9.64
CA PRO A 95 -6.18 -21.45 9.81
C PRO A 95 -7.40 -21.10 8.95
N GLY A 96 -8.07 -22.14 8.43
CA GLY A 96 -9.27 -21.99 7.62
C GLY A 96 -9.04 -21.85 6.11
N PHE A 97 -10.15 -21.62 5.41
CA PHE A 97 -10.19 -21.52 3.95
C PHE A 97 -10.19 -20.06 3.51
N TYR A 98 -9.29 -19.74 2.59
CA TYR A 98 -9.25 -18.45 1.90
C TYR A 98 -9.43 -18.68 0.40
N ASP A 99 -10.42 -18.00 -0.19
CA ASP A 99 -10.80 -18.19 -1.59
C ASP A 99 -9.67 -17.76 -2.55
N PRO A 100 -9.10 -18.68 -3.36
CA PRO A 100 -8.04 -18.37 -4.32
C PRO A 100 -8.42 -17.32 -5.37
N VAL A 101 -9.72 -17.12 -5.64
CA VAL A 101 -10.21 -16.10 -6.56
C VAL A 101 -10.02 -14.69 -5.97
N LEU A 102 -10.27 -14.53 -4.67
CA LEU A 102 -10.04 -13.27 -3.97
C LEU A 102 -8.55 -13.07 -3.65
N TYR A 103 -7.88 -14.15 -3.23
CA TYR A 103 -6.47 -14.22 -2.91
C TYR A 103 -5.66 -14.65 -4.13
N ALA A 104 -5.86 -13.93 -5.25
CA ALA A 104 -5.15 -14.18 -6.50
C ALA A 104 -3.71 -13.66 -6.47
N ALA A 105 -2.87 -14.20 -7.35
CA ALA A 105 -1.50 -13.71 -7.55
C ALA A 105 -1.50 -12.20 -7.88
N GLY A 106 -0.49 -11.48 -7.39
CA GLY A 106 -0.38 -10.02 -7.58
C GLY A 106 -1.10 -9.18 -6.52
N ARG A 107 -1.96 -9.79 -5.68
CA ARG A 107 -2.61 -9.08 -4.57
C ARG A 107 -1.61 -8.70 -3.48
N GLU A 108 -1.85 -7.55 -2.85
CA GLU A 108 -1.08 -7.07 -1.71
C GLU A 108 -1.65 -7.64 -0.42
N LEU A 109 -0.78 -8.24 0.41
CA LEU A 109 -1.16 -8.75 1.71
C LEU A 109 -0.18 -8.34 2.80
N THR A 110 -0.71 -8.24 4.02
CA THR A 110 0.07 -8.12 5.24
C THR A 110 -0.37 -9.20 6.22
N PHE A 111 0.60 -9.79 6.89
CA PHE A 111 0.45 -10.88 7.83
C PHE A 111 1.06 -10.45 9.16
N ILE A 112 0.41 -10.84 10.24
CA ILE A 112 1.00 -10.84 11.58
C ILE A 112 1.01 -12.29 12.04
N GLY A 113 2.14 -12.73 12.58
CA GLY A 113 2.29 -14.12 13.00
C GLY A 113 3.64 -14.42 13.62
N THR A 114 3.80 -15.67 14.02
CA THR A 114 5.03 -16.17 14.63
C THR A 114 5.84 -16.91 13.59
N VAL A 115 7.14 -16.63 13.50
CA VAL A 115 8.07 -17.39 12.64
C VAL A 115 8.27 -18.77 13.25
N THR A 116 7.99 -19.84 12.53
CA THR A 116 8.00 -21.21 13.09
C THR A 116 9.15 -22.07 12.60
N GLY A 117 9.77 -21.72 11.47
CA GLY A 117 10.83 -22.52 10.89
C GLY A 117 11.19 -22.09 9.48
N VAL A 118 11.89 -22.98 8.77
CA VAL A 118 12.29 -22.78 7.37
C VAL A 118 11.98 -24.06 6.60
N GLN A 119 11.30 -23.93 5.47
CA GLN A 119 11.00 -25.01 4.54
C GLN A 119 11.72 -24.77 3.22
N ALA A 120 12.46 -25.77 2.75
CA ALA A 120 13.02 -25.72 1.41
C ALA A 120 11.93 -26.08 0.38
N GLU A 121 11.70 -25.20 -0.60
CA GLU A 121 10.92 -25.52 -1.80
C GLU A 121 11.73 -25.20 -3.06
N LYS A 122 11.47 -25.94 -4.13
CA LYS A 122 12.14 -25.73 -5.42
C LYS A 122 11.60 -24.49 -6.12
N VAL A 123 12.51 -23.62 -6.55
CA VAL A 123 12.24 -22.48 -7.44
C VAL A 123 13.15 -22.62 -8.66
N GLY A 124 12.58 -22.91 -9.82
CA GLY A 124 13.36 -23.09 -11.06
C GLY A 124 14.43 -24.18 -10.96
N GLY A 125 14.22 -25.21 -10.12
CA GLY A 125 15.18 -26.30 -9.88
C GLY A 125 16.12 -26.11 -8.69
N TYR A 126 16.21 -24.90 -8.13
CA TYR A 126 17.06 -24.59 -6.98
C TYR A 126 16.28 -24.67 -5.66
N ASP A 127 16.91 -25.15 -4.59
CA ASP A 127 16.31 -25.14 -3.26
C ASP A 127 16.32 -23.71 -2.70
N TYR A 128 15.13 -23.17 -2.44
CA TYR A 128 14.97 -21.88 -1.80
C TYR A 128 14.48 -22.08 -0.36
N PRO A 129 15.18 -21.54 0.66
CA PRO A 129 14.74 -21.61 2.05
C PRO A 129 13.63 -20.58 2.31
N TYR A 130 12.39 -21.04 2.38
CA TYR A 130 11.23 -20.24 2.74
C TYR A 130 11.08 -20.23 4.27
N PRO A 131 11.25 -19.09 4.96
CA PRO A 131 10.79 -18.96 6.33
C PRO A 131 9.28 -19.19 6.38
N GLN A 132 8.84 -19.93 7.38
CA GLN A 132 7.44 -20.19 7.65
C GLN A 132 6.92 -19.23 8.73
N LEU A 133 5.73 -18.69 8.47
CA LEU A 133 5.01 -17.82 9.37
C LEU A 133 3.66 -18.47 9.71
N GLN A 134 3.43 -18.77 10.98
CA GLN A 134 2.10 -19.12 11.45
C GLN A 134 1.31 -17.82 11.65
N ALA A 135 0.45 -17.50 10.70
CA ALA A 135 -0.27 -16.24 10.66
C ALA A 135 -1.48 -16.26 11.60
N SER A 136 -1.50 -15.32 12.55
CA SER A 136 -2.68 -15.02 13.38
C SER A 136 -3.61 -14.02 12.69
N THR A 137 -3.05 -13.17 11.82
CA THR A 137 -3.81 -12.15 11.06
C THR A 137 -3.40 -12.20 9.61
N VAL A 138 -4.39 -12.19 8.72
CA VAL A 138 -4.22 -12.03 7.26
C VAL A 138 -5.01 -10.82 6.83
N TYR A 139 -4.36 -9.83 6.23
CA TYR A 139 -4.99 -8.62 5.74
C TYR A 139 -4.77 -8.49 4.24
N LEU A 140 -5.87 -8.54 3.48
CA LEU A 140 -5.89 -8.37 2.03
C LEU A 140 -6.17 -6.89 1.72
N TRP A 141 -5.22 -6.23 1.07
CA TRP A 141 -5.40 -4.83 0.70
C TRP A 141 -6.40 -4.68 -0.46
N PRO A 142 -7.23 -3.62 -0.44
CA PRO A 142 -8.05 -3.28 -1.58
C PRO A 142 -7.15 -2.98 -2.77
N VAL A 143 -7.62 -3.34 -3.97
CA VAL A 143 -6.93 -2.93 -5.19
C VAL A 143 -7.07 -1.42 -5.30
N GLU A 144 -5.95 -0.72 -5.47
CA GLU A 144 -6.00 0.70 -5.85
C GLU A 144 -6.67 0.78 -7.21
N VAL A 145 -7.90 1.29 -7.22
CA VAL A 145 -8.49 1.79 -8.45
C VAL A 145 -7.71 3.07 -8.75
N PRO A 146 -7.00 3.17 -9.88
CA PRO A 146 -6.41 4.45 -10.26
C PRO A 146 -7.54 5.47 -10.21
N GLU A 147 -7.39 6.53 -9.42
CA GLU A 147 -8.38 7.61 -9.51
C GLU A 147 -8.45 7.98 -10.99
N PRO A 148 -9.68 8.02 -11.58
CA PRO A 148 -9.80 8.49 -12.94
C PRO A 148 -9.10 9.82 -12.95
N ALA A 149 -8.03 9.94 -13.74
CA ALA A 149 -7.28 11.18 -13.82
C ALA A 149 -8.31 12.24 -14.19
N THR A 150 -8.78 13.00 -13.21
CA THR A 150 -9.57 14.19 -13.41
C THR A 150 -8.55 15.11 -14.01
N ARG A 151 -8.42 14.99 -15.34
CA ARG A 151 -7.88 16.03 -16.19
C ARG A 151 -8.84 17.18 -15.93
N THR A 152 -8.55 17.97 -14.91
CA THR A 152 -8.87 19.39 -14.92
C THR A 152 -8.14 19.89 -16.16
N VAL A 153 -8.83 19.76 -17.30
CA VAL A 153 -8.48 20.46 -18.50
C VAL A 153 -8.70 21.91 -18.10
N PHE A 154 -7.60 22.57 -17.71
CA PHE A 154 -7.57 24.02 -17.77
C PHE A 154 -7.72 24.33 -19.26
N ILE A 155 -8.97 24.50 -19.70
CA ILE A 155 -9.25 25.20 -20.93
C ILE A 155 -8.79 26.61 -20.62
N ASN A 156 -7.53 26.89 -20.95
CA ASN A 156 -7.06 28.24 -21.08
C ASN A 156 -7.95 28.85 -22.15
N GLY A 157 -8.98 29.60 -21.72
CA GLY A 157 -9.92 30.33 -22.56
C GLY A 157 -9.25 31.48 -23.28
N GLY A 158 -8.06 31.25 -23.84
CA GLY A 158 -7.43 32.13 -24.80
C GLY A 158 -8.26 32.06 -26.08
N TRP A 159 -8.63 33.25 -26.57
CA TRP A 159 -9.18 33.51 -27.90
C TRP A 159 -10.70 33.66 -28.06
N TYR A 160 -11.39 34.28 -27.09
CA TYR A 160 -12.55 35.14 -27.40
C TYR A 160 -12.48 36.35 -26.45
N GLY A 161 -11.81 37.43 -26.86
CA GLY A 161 -12.50 38.45 -27.64
C GLY A 161 -12.92 39.58 -26.70
N GLY A 162 -11.94 40.21 -26.04
CA GLY A 162 -12.15 41.55 -25.49
C GLY A 162 -12.48 42.53 -26.63
N PRO A 163 -13.03 43.73 -26.34
CA PRO A 163 -13.58 44.65 -27.35
C PRO A 163 -12.61 45.16 -28.43
N TRP A 164 -11.35 44.72 -28.39
CA TRP A 164 -10.22 45.16 -29.20
C TRP A 164 -9.45 43.96 -29.78
N GLY A 165 -10.17 42.95 -30.28
CA GLY A 165 -9.56 41.86 -31.05
C GLY A 165 -8.94 42.34 -32.37
N PRO A 166 -8.10 41.52 -33.05
CA PRO A 166 -7.36 41.92 -34.26
C PRO A 166 -8.23 42.36 -35.45
N TRP A 167 -9.54 42.15 -35.37
CA TRP A 167 -10.55 42.65 -36.30
C TRP A 167 -11.47 43.57 -35.51
N GLY A 168 -11.06 44.83 -35.37
CA GLY A 168 -11.91 45.88 -34.79
C GLY A 168 -13.17 46.13 -35.64
N PRO A 169 -14.07 47.04 -35.20
CA PRO A 169 -15.42 47.23 -35.76
C PRO A 169 -15.51 47.62 -37.25
N TRP A 170 -14.39 47.73 -37.97
CA TRP A 170 -14.30 48.23 -39.34
C TRP A 170 -13.55 47.25 -40.26
N GLY A 171 -13.87 45.95 -40.15
CA GLY A 171 -13.36 44.93 -41.08
C GLY A 171 -13.90 45.11 -42.51
N PRO A 172 -13.22 44.59 -43.56
CA PRO A 172 -13.40 45.00 -44.96
C PRO A 172 -14.71 44.57 -45.65
N TRP A 173 -15.65 43.99 -44.91
CA TRP A 173 -16.90 43.44 -45.44
C TRP A 173 -18.08 43.92 -44.58
N GLY A 174 -18.37 45.21 -44.64
CA GLY A 174 -19.60 45.79 -44.10
C GLY A 174 -20.78 45.51 -45.04
N PRO A 175 -21.99 45.18 -44.54
CA PRO A 175 -23.05 44.66 -45.39
C PRO A 175 -24.14 45.70 -45.70
N TRP A 176 -23.82 46.89 -46.20
CA TRP A 176 -24.83 47.80 -46.80
C TRP A 176 -24.20 48.69 -47.87
N GLY A 177 -24.48 48.36 -49.14
CA GLY A 177 -24.55 49.34 -50.21
C GLY A 177 -25.84 50.16 -50.09
N TRP A 178 -25.87 51.24 -50.88
CA TRP A 178 -26.79 52.40 -50.90
C TRP A 178 -26.33 53.57 -50.03
#